data_AF-K3YB60-F1
#
_entry.id   AF-K3YB60-F1
#
_cell.length_a   1.000
_cell.length_b   1.000
_cell.length_c   1.000
_cell.angle_alpha   90.00
_cell.angle_beta   90.00
_cell.angle_gamma   90.00
#
_symmetry.space_group_name_H-M   'P 1'
#
loop_
_entity.id
_entity.type
_entity.pdbx_description
1 polymer ?
#
loop_
_entity_poly.entity_id
_entity_poly.type
_entity_poly.pdbx_seq_one_letter_code
_entity_poly.pdbx_strand_id
1 'polypeptide(L)'
;MESSRRVSLLLLGIIGCCACLVCRAQIPIPARTDGFVYGGKPPAWGETVVVEAFFDPVCPDSRDAWPALKKAVEHYGSRVSVVVHLFPLPVFI
;
A
#
# COMPACT_ATOMS: atom_id res chain seq x y z
N MET A 1 -8.01 51.94 14.35
CA MET A 1 -9.03 50.95 13.88
C MET A 1 -8.65 50.34 12.52
N GLU A 2 -8.21 51.12 11.53
CA GLU A 2 -7.80 50.64 10.20
C GLU A 2 -6.64 49.60 10.21
N SER A 3 -5.60 49.83 11.03
CA SER A 3 -4.41 48.96 11.11
C SER A 3 -4.73 47.56 11.67
N SER A 4 -5.54 47.49 12.73
CA SER A 4 -5.99 46.22 13.32
C SER A 4 -6.84 45.40 12.33
N ARG A 5 -7.66 46.06 11.50
CA ARG A 5 -8.43 45.40 10.44
C ARG A 5 -7.54 44.81 9.35
N ARG A 6 -6.46 45.50 8.97
CA ARG A 6 -5.49 45.00 7.98
C ARG A 6 -4.71 43.80 8.51
N VAL A 7 -4.26 43.85 9.77
CA VAL A 7 -3.57 42.72 10.42
C VAL A 7 -4.49 41.49 10.51
N SER A 8 -5.75 41.69 10.90
CA SER A 8 -6.73 40.60 11.00
C SER A 8 -7.01 39.94 9.65
N LEU A 9 -7.14 40.72 8.57
CA LEU A 9 -7.32 40.20 7.21
C LEU A 9 -6.10 39.44 6.70
N LEU A 10 -4.88 39.90 7.02
CA LEU A 10 -3.64 39.20 6.68
C LEU A 10 -3.55 37.85 7.42
N LEU A 11 -3.89 37.83 8.72
CA LEU A 11 -3.91 36.59 9.51
C LEU A 11 -4.94 35.59 8.96
N LEU A 12 -6.15 36.04 8.63
CA LEU A 12 -7.18 35.20 7.99
C LEU A 12 -6.72 34.65 6.63
N GLY A 13 -6.05 35.46 5.82
CA GLY A 13 -5.49 35.03 4.54
C GLY A 13 -4.39 33.98 4.70
N ILE A 14 -3.50 34.14 5.68
CA ILE A 14 -2.43 33.17 5.98
C ILE A 14 -3.03 31.85 6.47
N ILE A 15 -3.99 31.89 7.41
CA ILE A 15 -4.66 30.68 7.92
C ILE A 15 -5.37 29.93 6.80
N GLY A 16 -6.10 30.64 5.93
CA GLY A 16 -6.75 30.04 4.77
C GLY A 16 -5.76 29.40 3.78
N CYS A 17 -4.63 30.05 3.52
CA CYS A 17 -3.58 29.52 2.64
C CYS A 17 -2.95 28.25 3.22
N CYS A 18 -2.59 28.26 4.51
CA CYS A 18 -2.02 27.10 5.19
C CYS A 18 -2.99 25.89 5.20
N ALA A 19 -4.27 26.12 5.45
CA ALA A 19 -5.28 25.05 5.43
C ALA A 19 -5.41 24.40 4.04
N CYS A 20 -5.41 25.21 2.97
CA CYS A 20 -5.46 24.70 1.60
C CYS A 20 -4.22 23.87 1.21
N LEU A 21 -3.03 24.27 1.66
CA LEU A 21 -1.80 23.49 1.43
C LEU A 21 -1.82 22.15 2.17
N VAL A 22 -2.28 22.11 3.42
CA VAL A 22 -2.35 20.88 4.22
C VAL A 22 -3.27 19.84 3.57
N CYS A 23 -4.41 20.24 3.02
CA CYS A 23 -5.34 19.32 2.34
C CYS A 23 -4.76 18.67 1.08
N ARG A 24 -3.77 19.30 0.43
CA ARG A 24 -3.10 18.76 -0.76
C ARG A 24 -1.83 17.96 -0.48
N ALA A 25 -1.36 17.96 0.76
CA ALA A 25 -0.20 17.18 1.19
C ALA A 25 -0.54 15.73 1.55
N GLN A 26 -1.83 15.35 1.58
CA GLN A 26 -2.22 13.98 1.89
C GLN A 26 -2.01 13.07 0.69
N ILE A 27 -1.22 12.01 0.85
CA ILE A 27 -1.11 10.95 -0.15
C ILE A 27 -2.51 10.31 -0.30
N PRO A 28 -3.08 10.24 -1.52
CA PRO A 28 -4.38 9.63 -1.71
C PRO A 28 -4.35 8.16 -1.29
N ILE A 29 -5.44 7.67 -0.71
CA ILE A 29 -5.60 6.25 -0.39
C ILE A 29 -5.48 5.47 -1.71
N PRO A 30 -4.55 4.50 -1.81
CA PRO A 30 -4.39 3.71 -3.03
C PRO A 30 -5.71 3.04 -3.42
N ALA A 31 -6.05 3.10 -4.71
CA ALA A 31 -7.27 2.47 -5.23
C ALA A 31 -7.23 0.93 -5.20
N ARG A 32 -6.05 0.35 -4.95
CA ARG A 32 -5.80 -1.08 -4.83
C ARG A 32 -4.73 -1.32 -3.78
N THR A 33 -4.81 -2.46 -3.10
CA THR A 33 -3.71 -2.97 -2.28
C THR A 33 -2.47 -3.15 -3.16
N ASP A 34 -1.30 -2.99 -2.55
CA ASP A 34 -0.02 -3.20 -3.19
C ASP A 34 0.19 -4.68 -3.55
N GLY A 35 1.27 -4.96 -4.28
CA GLY A 35 1.61 -6.31 -4.71
C GLY A 35 0.96 -6.77 -6.03
N PHE A 36 1.33 -7.98 -6.43
CA PHE A 36 0.89 -8.64 -7.66
C PHE A 36 0.39 -10.05 -7.40
N VAL A 37 -0.58 -10.50 -8.20
CA VAL A 37 -1.21 -11.80 -8.06
C VAL A 37 -0.40 -12.84 -8.84
N TYR A 38 -0.11 -13.98 -8.21
CA TYR A 38 0.52 -15.12 -8.87
C TYR A 38 -0.52 -16.16 -9.28
N GLY A 39 -0.50 -16.56 -10.56
CA GLY A 39 -1.23 -17.74 -11.06
C GLY A 39 -2.75 -17.58 -11.26
N GLY A 40 -3.30 -16.37 -11.31
CA GLY A 40 -4.75 -16.21 -11.46
C GLY A 40 -5.26 -14.78 -11.60
N LYS A 41 -6.57 -14.64 -11.39
CA LYS A 41 -7.28 -13.35 -11.37
C LYS A 41 -7.12 -12.68 -10.00
N PRO A 42 -7.21 -11.34 -9.93
CA PRO A 42 -7.27 -10.64 -8.65
C PRO A 42 -8.35 -11.24 -7.75
N PRO A 43 -8.05 -11.50 -6.47
CA PRO A 43 -9.02 -12.07 -5.56
C PRO A 43 -10.18 -11.09 -5.36
N ALA A 44 -11.40 -11.60 -5.53
CA ALA A 44 -12.60 -10.91 -5.10
C ALA A 44 -12.86 -11.21 -3.62
N TRP A 45 -13.38 -10.23 -2.90
CA TRP A 45 -13.58 -10.32 -1.47
C TRP A 45 -14.59 -11.42 -1.14
N GLY A 46 -14.19 -12.41 -0.33
CA GLY A 46 -15.05 -13.51 0.10
C GLY A 46 -15.16 -14.71 -0.85
N GLU A 47 -14.53 -14.70 -2.03
CA GLU A 47 -14.64 -15.79 -3.01
C GLU A 47 -13.50 -16.82 -2.92
N THR A 48 -12.33 -16.41 -2.47
CA THR A 48 -11.11 -17.23 -2.44
C THR A 48 -10.32 -16.97 -1.16
N VAL A 49 -9.56 -17.97 -0.71
CA VAL A 49 -8.55 -17.75 0.32
C VAL A 49 -7.41 -16.94 -0.30
N VAL A 50 -7.05 -15.82 0.33
CA VAL A 50 -5.94 -14.97 -0.11
C VAL A 50 -4.75 -15.21 0.81
N VAL A 51 -3.64 -15.63 0.21
CA VAL A 51 -2.34 -15.75 0.88
C VAL A 51 -1.50 -14.56 0.49
N GLU A 52 -1.33 -13.62 1.42
CA GLU A 52 -0.46 -12.46 1.25
C GLU A 52 0.98 -12.85 1.62
N ALA A 53 1.89 -12.74 0.65
CA ALA A 53 3.29 -13.12 0.77
C ALA A 53 4.18 -11.87 0.68
N PHE A 54 4.75 -11.47 1.82
CA PHE A 54 5.68 -10.34 1.91
C PHE A 54 7.11 -10.83 1.67
N PHE A 55 7.62 -10.60 0.47
CA PHE A 55 8.87 -11.20 -0.02
C PHE A 55 9.94 -10.14 -0.26
N ASP A 56 11.15 -10.45 0.20
CA ASP A 56 12.35 -9.75 -0.23
C ASP A 56 13.02 -10.57 -1.36
N PRO A 57 13.23 -9.99 -2.56
CA PRO A 57 13.93 -10.65 -3.66
C PRO A 57 15.33 -11.19 -3.32
N VAL A 58 16.02 -10.66 -2.30
CA VAL A 58 17.37 -11.10 -1.92
C VAL A 58 17.41 -12.04 -0.72
N CYS A 59 16.28 -12.24 -0.02
CA CYS A 59 16.24 -13.06 1.19
C CYS A 59 16.19 -14.57 0.85
N PRO A 60 17.13 -15.39 1.36
CA PRO A 60 17.11 -16.85 1.16
C PRO A 60 15.83 -17.52 1.67
N ASP A 61 15.28 -17.06 2.81
CA ASP A 61 14.07 -17.66 3.38
C ASP A 61 12.83 -17.35 2.52
N SER A 62 12.73 -16.14 1.96
CA SER A 62 11.69 -15.82 0.98
C SER A 62 11.80 -16.70 -0.26
N ARG A 63 13.02 -16.91 -0.78
CA ARG A 63 13.26 -17.84 -1.90
C ARG A 63 12.82 -19.26 -1.55
N ASP A 64 13.18 -19.75 -0.37
CA ASP A 64 12.94 -21.13 0.04
C ASP A 64 11.45 -21.39 0.36
N ALA A 65 10.68 -20.35 0.73
CA ALA A 65 9.23 -20.42 0.88
C ALA A 65 8.47 -20.46 -0.46
N TRP A 66 9.06 -19.95 -1.55
CA TRP A 66 8.39 -19.81 -2.85
C TRP A 66 7.82 -21.12 -3.43
N PRO A 67 8.54 -22.27 -3.43
CA PRO A 67 8.03 -23.51 -4.00
C PRO A 67 6.73 -24.00 -3.36
N ALA A 68 6.56 -23.80 -2.05
CA ALA A 68 5.36 -24.22 -1.33
C ALA A 68 4.13 -23.40 -1.76
N LEU A 69 4.31 -22.09 -1.95
CA LEU A 69 3.25 -21.20 -2.45
C LEU A 69 2.83 -21.57 -3.89
N LYS A 70 3.78 -21.88 -4.76
CA LYS A 70 3.48 -22.36 -6.11
C LYS A 70 2.65 -23.64 -6.08
N LYS A 71 3.06 -24.60 -5.25
CA LYS A 71 2.34 -25.87 -5.07
C LYS A 71 0.93 -25.67 -4.53
N ALA A 72 0.72 -24.69 -3.64
CA ALA A 72 -0.62 -24.35 -3.15
C ALA A 72 -1.52 -23.82 -4.28
N VAL A 73 -1.03 -22.92 -5.13
CA VAL A 73 -1.80 -22.41 -6.28
C VAL A 73 -2.11 -23.53 -7.26
N GLU A 74 -1.13 -24.38 -7.58
CA GLU A 74 -1.32 -25.53 -8.46
C GLU A 74 -2.35 -26.53 -7.92
N HIS A 75 -2.33 -26.80 -6.62
CA HIS A 75 -3.20 -27.80 -6.00
C HIS A 75 -4.64 -27.29 -5.76
N TYR A 76 -4.79 -26.06 -5.30
CA TYR A 76 -6.10 -25.51 -4.93
C TYR A 76 -6.80 -24.76 -6.07
N GLY A 77 -6.06 -24.37 -7.11
CA GLY A 77 -6.57 -23.65 -8.27
C GLY A 77 -7.21 -22.33 -7.86
N SER A 78 -8.43 -22.06 -8.35
CA SER A 78 -9.16 -20.81 -8.09
C SER A 78 -9.62 -20.61 -6.64
N ARG A 79 -9.40 -21.59 -5.75
CA ARG A 79 -9.77 -21.50 -4.32
C ARG A 79 -8.71 -20.79 -3.48
N VAL A 80 -7.49 -20.65 -4.01
CA VAL A 80 -6.38 -19.97 -3.36
C VAL A 80 -5.74 -18.99 -4.34
N SER A 81 -5.62 -17.74 -3.92
CA SER A 81 -4.86 -16.72 -4.65
C SER A 81 -3.68 -16.28 -3.81
N VAL A 82 -2.48 -16.28 -4.41
CA VAL A 82 -1.27 -15.75 -3.76
C VAL A 82 -1.05 -14.33 -4.26
N VAL A 83 -0.98 -13.37 -3.35
CA VAL A 83 -0.61 -11.97 -3.63
C VAL A 83 0.77 -11.73 -3.06
N VAL A 84 1.71 -11.32 -3.90
CA VAL A 84 3.10 -11.09 -3.53
C VAL A 84 3.33 -9.59 -3.35
N HIS A 85 3.73 -9.20 -2.15
CA HIS A 85 4.12 -7.85 -1.77
C HIS A 85 5.65 -7.82 -1.69
N LEU A 86 6.29 -7.04 -2.57
CA LEU A 86 7.73 -6.90 -2.53
C LEU A 86 8.10 -5.88 -1.46
N PHE A 87 8.88 -6.32 -0.48
CA PHE A 87 9.33 -5.49 0.62
C PHE A 87 10.83 -5.74 0.86
N PRO A 88 11.68 -4.71 0.84
CA PRO A 88 13.09 -4.88 1.19
C PRO A 88 13.20 -5.10 2.70
N LEU A 89 13.65 -6.28 3.12
CA LEU A 89 13.98 -6.53 4.51
C LEU A 89 15.29 -5.80 4.85
N PRO A 90 15.40 -5.18 6.04
CA PRO A 90 16.69 -4.67 6.49
C PRO A 90 17.65 -5.87 6.61
N VAL A 91 18.75 -5.79 5.87
CA VAL A 91 19.68 -6.91 5.64
C VAL A 91 20.13 -7.62 6.92
N PHE A 92 20.06 -8.95 6.92
CA PHE A 92 21.12 -9.77 7.53
C PHE A 92 22.08 -10.12 6.39
N ILE A 93 23.20 -9.38 6.31
CA ILE A 93 24.43 -9.87 5.68
C ILE A 93 25.07 -10.87 6.65
#